data_AF-A0A928S7X6-F1
#
_entry.id   AF-A0A928S7X6-F1
#
_cell.length_a   1.000
_cell.length_b   1.000
_cell.length_c   1.000
_cell.angle_alpha   90.00
_cell.angle_beta   90.00
_cell.angle_gamma   90.00
#
_symmetry.space_group_name_H-M   'P 1'
#
loop_
_entity.id
_entity.type
_entity.pdbx_description
1 polymer ?
#
loop_
_entity_poly.entity_id
_entity_poly.type
_entity_poly.pdbx_seq_one_letter_code
_entity_poly.pdbx_strand_id
1 'polypeptide(L)'
;MRAKSLITVVAIGLFTANAFATTYTFSVSDGDWSDSSDWSPNGTPGAGDTAIIPADTTCHVTSNQVIAVLEVESGGTLRMEGAELLIGLHNNATTSTIDGLVTFETVSSTLAVWRMKGDVTFTGSGTLNASKGSDPDYAARFVCSGLDDGDDRMIVDSGLLARGSIELLVDLTLEGTFRVNDENDVMVLGETTYFCEEGSPEILGDGLFDVVDGRLEIQAVDLDHNDGVPKLDMSGGTTQVVDIGFVVNRRVNIKMRIEMSGGTLDVDDDFSSTRSMTWCGGTIRVEHGATFEVN
;
A
#
# COMPACT_ATOMS: atom_id res chain seq x y z
N MET A 1 -37.20 -17.93 67.59
CA MET A 1 -36.39 -18.57 66.53
C MET A 1 -35.76 -17.47 65.70
N ARG A 2 -34.43 -17.33 65.69
CA ARG A 2 -33.71 -16.37 64.85
C ARG A 2 -33.11 -17.16 63.68
N ALA A 3 -33.61 -16.94 62.47
CA ALA A 3 -33.06 -17.53 61.25
C ALA A 3 -31.69 -16.90 60.97
N LYS A 4 -30.64 -17.72 60.92
CA LYS A 4 -29.31 -17.32 60.46
C LYS A 4 -29.31 -17.41 58.94
N SER A 5 -29.40 -16.27 58.24
CA SER A 5 -29.21 -16.22 56.80
C SER A 5 -27.74 -16.47 56.46
N LEU A 6 -27.48 -17.56 55.75
CA LEU A 6 -26.18 -17.89 55.18
C LEU A 6 -26.02 -17.08 53.88
N ILE A 7 -25.11 -16.11 53.85
CA ILE A 7 -24.71 -15.42 52.62
C ILE A 7 -23.62 -16.27 51.98
N THR A 8 -23.96 -16.99 50.91
CA THR A 8 -22.99 -17.68 50.06
C THR A 8 -22.40 -16.64 49.10
N VAL A 9 -21.15 -16.25 49.33
CA VAL A 9 -20.37 -15.43 48.40
C VAL A 9 -19.85 -16.35 47.30
N VAL A 10 -20.41 -16.26 46.09
CA VAL A 10 -19.86 -16.91 44.90
C VAL A 10 -18.76 -16.00 44.35
N ALA A 11 -17.51 -16.40 44.54
CA ALA A 11 -16.36 -15.74 43.92
C ALA A 11 -16.31 -16.12 42.43
N ILE A 12 -16.71 -15.19 41.56
CA ILE A 12 -16.56 -15.32 40.11
C ILE A 12 -15.08 -15.02 39.80
N GLY A 13 -14.29 -16.06 39.58
CA GLY A 13 -12.92 -15.93 39.08
C GLY A 13 -12.94 -15.42 37.65
N LEU A 14 -12.59 -14.15 37.44
CA LEU A 14 -12.29 -13.60 36.12
C LEU A 14 -10.97 -14.19 35.65
N PHE A 15 -11.05 -15.32 34.94
CA PHE A 15 -9.91 -15.78 34.15
C PHE A 15 -9.84 -14.89 32.91
N THR A 16 -8.80 -14.06 32.83
CA THR A 16 -8.40 -13.43 31.57
C THR A 16 -7.90 -14.55 30.66
N ALA A 17 -8.78 -15.09 29.82
CA ALA A 17 -8.35 -15.98 28.76
C ALA A 17 -7.40 -15.19 27.86
N ASN A 18 -6.15 -15.64 27.76
CA ASN A 18 -5.26 -15.13 26.73
C ASN A 18 -5.88 -15.54 25.39
N ALA A 19 -6.38 -14.57 24.62
CA ALA A 19 -6.80 -14.82 23.26
C ALA A 19 -5.52 -15.13 22.47
N PHE A 20 -5.36 -16.40 22.08
CA PHE A 20 -4.29 -16.79 21.17
C PHE A 20 -4.69 -16.35 19.76
N ALA A 21 -3.71 -15.85 19.00
CA ALA A 21 -3.87 -15.62 17.57
C ALA A 21 -4.38 -16.91 16.92
N THR A 22 -5.49 -16.82 16.21
CA THR A 22 -6.06 -17.94 15.46
C THR A 22 -5.83 -17.70 13.97
N THR A 23 -5.48 -18.75 13.25
CA THR A 23 -5.42 -18.70 11.79
C THR A 23 -6.78 -19.12 11.23
N TYR A 24 -7.36 -18.24 10.42
CA TYR A 24 -8.59 -18.47 9.69
C TYR A 24 -8.29 -18.54 8.20
N THR A 25 -8.78 -19.58 7.55
CA THR A 25 -8.66 -19.77 6.10
C THR A 25 -10.03 -19.60 5.46
N PHE A 26 -10.12 -18.71 4.47
CA PHE A 26 -11.33 -18.53 3.69
C PHE A 26 -11.65 -19.83 2.93
N SER A 27 -12.91 -20.26 2.97
CA SER A 27 -13.29 -21.66 2.66
C SER A 27 -14.40 -21.79 1.61
N VAL A 28 -14.95 -20.68 1.15
CA VAL A 28 -15.91 -20.61 0.05
C VAL A 28 -15.28 -19.98 -1.18
N SER A 29 -15.86 -20.21 -2.36
CA SER A 29 -15.32 -19.64 -3.61
C SER A 29 -15.53 -18.13 -3.75
N ASP A 30 -16.61 -17.62 -3.18
CA ASP A 30 -17.03 -16.21 -3.24
C ASP A 30 -17.91 -15.96 -2.01
N GLY A 31 -17.55 -14.99 -1.18
CA GLY A 31 -18.23 -14.72 0.09
C GLY A 31 -17.71 -13.48 0.82
N ASP A 32 -18.18 -13.24 2.04
CA ASP A 32 -17.94 -12.01 2.78
C ASP A 32 -17.03 -12.25 3.99
N TRP A 33 -16.06 -11.37 4.21
CA TRP A 33 -15.16 -11.41 5.36
C TRP A 33 -15.93 -11.51 6.69
N SER A 34 -17.06 -10.82 6.80
CA SER A 34 -17.87 -10.77 8.02
C SER A 34 -18.74 -12.02 8.25
N ASP A 35 -18.91 -12.90 7.25
CA ASP A 35 -19.63 -14.16 7.44
C ASP A 35 -18.71 -15.21 8.07
N SER A 36 -18.89 -15.45 9.37
CA SER A 36 -18.15 -16.47 10.11
C SER A 36 -18.24 -17.90 9.54
N SER A 37 -19.22 -18.20 8.68
CA SER A 37 -19.36 -19.50 8.02
C SER A 37 -18.51 -19.65 6.76
N ASP A 38 -17.98 -18.53 6.24
CA ASP A 38 -17.08 -18.52 5.09
C ASP A 38 -15.63 -18.83 5.49
N TRP A 39 -15.31 -18.86 6.79
CA TRP A 39 -13.98 -19.14 7.32
C TRP A 39 -13.89 -20.49 8.02
N SER A 40 -12.69 -21.08 7.99
CA SER A 40 -12.32 -22.27 8.75
C SER A 40 -11.12 -21.97 9.67
N PRO A 41 -11.19 -22.22 10.98
CA PRO A 41 -12.38 -22.67 11.72
C PRO A 41 -13.49 -21.61 11.70
N ASN A 42 -14.75 -22.02 11.90
CA ASN A 42 -15.87 -21.08 11.89
C ASN A 42 -15.67 -19.94 12.90
N GLY A 43 -15.65 -18.73 12.39
CA GLY A 43 -15.36 -17.50 13.11
C GLY A 43 -14.96 -16.41 12.12
N THR A 44 -14.87 -15.17 12.58
CA THR A 44 -14.42 -14.05 11.74
C THR A 44 -13.01 -13.66 12.20
N PRO A 45 -12.00 -13.61 11.30
CA PRO A 45 -10.67 -13.13 11.66
C PRO A 45 -10.75 -11.70 12.22
N GLY A 46 -10.14 -11.48 13.38
CA GLY A 46 -10.08 -10.18 14.05
C GLY A 46 -8.65 -9.67 14.26
N ALA A 47 -8.51 -8.59 15.03
CA ALA A 47 -7.26 -7.81 15.12
C ALA A 47 -6.00 -8.59 15.57
N GLY A 48 -6.15 -9.74 16.23
CA GLY A 48 -5.02 -10.58 16.68
C GLY A 48 -4.77 -11.82 15.82
N ASP A 49 -5.55 -12.01 14.75
CA ASP A 49 -5.62 -13.25 13.99
C ASP A 49 -4.83 -13.17 12.68
N THR A 50 -4.66 -14.34 12.04
CA THR A 50 -4.19 -14.45 10.66
C THR A 50 -5.36 -14.81 9.77
N ALA A 51 -5.56 -14.06 8.69
CA ALA A 51 -6.51 -14.39 7.63
C ALA A 51 -5.75 -14.86 6.38
N ILE A 52 -6.13 -16.02 5.86
CA ILE A 52 -5.59 -16.58 4.61
C ILE A 52 -6.72 -16.62 3.58
N ILE A 53 -6.49 -16.03 2.41
CA ILE A 53 -7.37 -16.09 1.24
C ILE A 53 -6.70 -16.99 0.19
N PRO A 54 -7.14 -18.26 0.05
CA PRO A 54 -6.52 -19.21 -0.86
C PRO A 54 -6.76 -18.91 -2.33
N ALA A 55 -6.00 -19.59 -3.19
CA ALA A 55 -6.23 -19.63 -4.62
C ALA A 55 -7.71 -19.96 -4.98
N ASP A 56 -8.19 -19.40 -6.09
CA ASP A 56 -9.55 -19.63 -6.62
C ASP A 56 -10.70 -19.18 -5.70
N THR A 57 -10.42 -18.33 -4.71
CA THR A 57 -11.42 -17.73 -3.82
C THR A 57 -11.47 -16.22 -3.93
N THR A 58 -12.65 -15.63 -3.70
CA THR A 58 -12.86 -14.18 -3.61
C THR A 58 -13.50 -13.83 -2.26
N CYS A 59 -12.76 -13.09 -1.44
CA CYS A 59 -13.23 -12.61 -0.14
C CYS A 59 -13.59 -11.12 -0.24
N HIS A 60 -14.83 -10.78 0.09
CA HIS A 60 -15.35 -9.41 0.06
C HIS A 60 -15.20 -8.74 1.42
N VAL A 61 -14.59 -7.56 1.45
CA VAL A 61 -14.54 -6.67 2.61
C VAL A 61 -15.56 -5.56 2.39
N THR A 62 -16.76 -5.75 2.93
CA THR A 62 -17.92 -4.85 2.76
C THR A 62 -18.16 -3.92 3.96
N SER A 63 -17.39 -4.10 5.04
CA SER A 63 -17.42 -3.29 6.26
C SER A 63 -16.02 -3.23 6.85
N ASN A 64 -15.75 -2.24 7.71
CA ASN A 64 -14.40 -2.02 8.23
C ASN A 64 -13.90 -3.24 9.03
N GLN A 65 -12.68 -3.68 8.73
CA GLN A 65 -12.05 -4.85 9.37
C GLN A 65 -10.69 -4.49 9.96
N VAL A 66 -10.28 -5.27 10.96
CA VAL A 66 -8.94 -5.21 11.55
C VAL A 66 -8.39 -6.63 11.63
N ILE A 67 -7.17 -6.83 11.17
CA ILE A 67 -6.47 -8.13 11.17
C ILE A 67 -5.01 -7.94 11.60
N ALA A 68 -4.37 -8.96 12.18
CA ALA A 68 -2.92 -8.89 12.44
C ALA A 68 -2.15 -9.22 11.15
N VAL A 69 -2.34 -10.42 10.61
CA VAL A 69 -1.67 -10.93 9.39
C VAL A 69 -2.71 -11.15 8.31
N LEU A 70 -2.43 -10.66 7.10
CA LEU A 70 -3.15 -11.06 5.90
C LEU A 70 -2.22 -11.84 4.97
N GLU A 71 -2.68 -12.98 4.50
CA GLU A 71 -2.08 -13.75 3.41
C GLU A 71 -3.10 -13.87 2.27
N VAL A 72 -2.74 -13.38 1.09
CA VAL A 72 -3.51 -13.60 -0.15
C VAL A 72 -2.64 -14.43 -1.09
N GLU A 73 -2.98 -15.71 -1.21
CA GLU A 73 -2.23 -16.65 -2.02
C GLU A 73 -2.38 -16.33 -3.52
N SER A 74 -1.45 -16.81 -4.34
CA SER A 74 -1.54 -16.69 -5.80
C SER A 74 -2.87 -17.24 -6.32
N GLY A 75 -3.60 -16.42 -7.09
CA GLY A 75 -4.94 -16.76 -7.58
C GLY A 75 -6.10 -16.50 -6.61
N GLY A 76 -5.81 -16.12 -5.35
CA GLY A 76 -6.80 -15.60 -4.41
C GLY A 76 -7.13 -14.14 -4.69
N THR A 77 -8.32 -13.69 -4.30
CA THR A 77 -8.76 -12.30 -4.47
C THR A 77 -9.29 -11.72 -3.16
N LEU A 78 -8.67 -10.63 -2.71
CA LEU A 78 -9.26 -9.72 -1.71
C LEU A 78 -9.98 -8.59 -2.45
N ARG A 79 -11.28 -8.43 -2.21
CA ARG A 79 -12.09 -7.37 -2.84
C ARG A 79 -12.62 -6.41 -1.79
N MET A 80 -12.11 -5.18 -1.78
CA MET A 80 -12.53 -4.14 -0.85
C MET A 80 -13.64 -3.29 -1.48
N GLU A 81 -14.81 -3.25 -0.84
CA GLU A 81 -16.03 -2.62 -1.38
C GLU A 81 -16.45 -1.43 -0.50
N GLY A 82 -15.82 -0.27 -0.72
CA GLY A 82 -16.10 0.95 0.04
C GLY A 82 -15.88 0.79 1.55
N ALA A 83 -14.88 0.01 1.96
CA ALA A 83 -14.56 -0.30 3.35
C ALA A 83 -13.08 -0.02 3.68
N GLU A 84 -12.77 0.09 4.96
CA GLU A 84 -11.40 0.17 5.47
C GLU A 84 -10.91 -1.19 5.98
N LEU A 85 -9.75 -1.65 5.51
CA LEU A 85 -9.03 -2.78 6.10
C LEU A 85 -7.78 -2.26 6.80
N LEU A 86 -7.72 -2.42 8.13
CA LEU A 86 -6.52 -2.18 8.91
C LEU A 86 -5.78 -3.50 9.15
N ILE A 87 -4.60 -3.62 8.57
CA ILE A 87 -3.64 -4.67 8.91
C ILE A 87 -2.74 -4.10 9.99
N GLY A 88 -2.86 -4.55 11.23
CA GLY A 88 -2.06 -3.93 12.28
C GLY A 88 -2.30 -4.40 13.69
N LEU A 89 -1.46 -5.33 14.16
CA LEU A 89 -1.11 -5.60 15.57
C LEU A 89 0.11 -6.55 15.60
N HIS A 90 1.22 -6.16 14.98
CA HIS A 90 2.40 -7.03 14.91
C HIS A 90 3.45 -6.72 15.95
N ASN A 91 4.01 -7.80 16.52
CA ASN A 91 5.28 -7.79 17.22
C ASN A 91 6.36 -8.25 16.21
N ASN A 92 6.78 -7.41 15.24
CA ASN A 92 7.91 -7.52 14.28
C ASN A 92 8.31 -8.89 13.65
N ALA A 93 7.57 -9.98 13.83
CA ALA A 93 8.04 -11.34 13.50
C ALA A 93 7.25 -12.03 12.39
N THR A 94 6.08 -11.50 12.01
CA THR A 94 5.26 -12.01 10.91
C THR A 94 4.84 -10.84 10.04
N THR A 95 5.08 -10.95 8.74
CA THR A 95 4.71 -9.96 7.73
C THR A 95 3.49 -10.44 6.98
N SER A 96 2.65 -9.52 6.51
CA SER A 96 1.55 -9.88 5.60
C SER A 96 2.09 -10.08 4.19
N THR A 97 1.54 -11.03 3.45
CA THR A 97 2.03 -11.41 2.11
C THR A 97 0.91 -11.42 1.09
N ILE A 98 1.13 -10.76 -0.05
CA ILE A 98 0.15 -10.62 -1.12
C ILE A 98 0.77 -11.13 -2.43
N ASP A 99 0.40 -12.35 -2.82
CA ASP A 99 0.75 -12.98 -4.10
C ASP A 99 -0.47 -13.01 -5.06
N GLY A 100 -1.67 -12.80 -4.52
CA GLY A 100 -2.92 -12.73 -5.28
C GLY A 100 -3.33 -11.34 -5.77
N LEU A 101 -4.63 -11.17 -6.01
CA LEU A 101 -5.25 -9.93 -6.48
C LEU A 101 -5.89 -9.16 -5.32
N VAL A 102 -5.63 -7.86 -5.26
CA VAL A 102 -6.37 -6.91 -4.42
C VAL A 102 -7.16 -5.99 -5.32
N THR A 103 -8.49 -6.01 -5.20
CA THR A 103 -9.39 -5.14 -5.96
C THR A 103 -10.06 -4.12 -5.06
N PHE A 104 -10.07 -2.87 -5.50
CA PHE A 104 -10.76 -1.76 -4.85
C PHE A 104 -11.97 -1.37 -5.67
N GLU A 105 -13.12 -1.34 -5.01
CA GLU A 105 -14.37 -0.90 -5.60
C GLU A 105 -14.98 0.18 -4.72
N THR A 106 -15.25 1.34 -5.31
CA THR A 106 -15.97 2.40 -4.62
C THR A 106 -17.45 2.02 -4.55
N VAL A 107 -18.00 1.97 -3.35
CA VAL A 107 -19.44 1.78 -3.15
C VAL A 107 -20.00 3.07 -2.56
N SER A 108 -20.97 3.67 -3.24
CA SER A 108 -21.73 4.83 -2.72
C SER A 108 -20.84 5.98 -2.19
N SER A 109 -19.86 6.43 -2.99
CA SER A 109 -18.87 7.48 -2.65
C SER A 109 -17.91 7.16 -1.50
N THR A 110 -17.99 5.99 -0.89
CA THR A 110 -17.00 5.57 0.11
C THR A 110 -15.77 5.00 -0.60
N LEU A 111 -14.62 5.60 -0.31
CA LEU A 111 -13.32 5.13 -0.77
C LEU A 111 -12.93 3.85 -0.03
N ALA A 112 -12.41 2.87 -0.76
CA ALA A 112 -11.79 1.70 -0.16
C ALA A 112 -10.38 2.06 0.31
N VAL A 113 -10.09 1.87 1.59
CA VAL A 113 -8.83 2.29 2.23
C VAL A 113 -8.13 1.08 2.83
N TRP A 114 -6.88 0.87 2.45
CA TRP A 114 -6.01 -0.09 3.11
C TRP A 114 -5.11 0.67 4.07
N ARG A 115 -5.22 0.36 5.36
CA ARG A 115 -4.30 0.86 6.38
C ARG A 115 -3.35 -0.24 6.83
N MET A 116 -2.07 0.07 6.97
CA MET A 116 -1.06 -0.89 7.44
C MET A 116 -0.34 -0.38 8.67
N LYS A 117 -0.09 -1.29 9.60
CA LYS A 117 0.80 -1.18 10.75
C LYS A 117 1.66 -2.44 10.77
N GLY A 118 2.89 -2.30 10.36
CA GLY A 118 3.83 -3.34 9.99
C GLY A 118 3.94 -3.54 8.48
N ASP A 119 4.91 -4.37 8.10
CA ASP A 119 5.22 -4.62 6.70
C ASP A 119 4.15 -5.44 5.97
N VAL A 120 3.85 -5.03 4.74
CA VAL A 120 3.07 -5.78 3.77
C VAL A 120 3.94 -6.05 2.55
N THR A 121 4.25 -7.31 2.29
CA THR A 121 5.08 -7.74 1.16
C THR A 121 4.22 -8.23 0.00
N PHE A 122 4.32 -7.55 -1.14
CA PHE A 122 3.81 -7.99 -2.42
C PHE A 122 4.84 -8.89 -3.08
N THR A 123 4.45 -10.13 -3.35
CA THR A 123 5.29 -11.16 -3.98
C THR A 123 4.65 -11.65 -5.27
N GLY A 124 5.42 -12.43 -6.04
CA GLY A 124 4.99 -13.06 -7.28
C GLY A 124 4.47 -12.06 -8.31
N SER A 125 3.21 -12.21 -8.70
CA SER A 125 2.52 -11.34 -9.67
C SER A 125 1.40 -10.53 -9.04
N GLY A 126 1.55 -10.16 -7.76
CA GLY A 126 0.60 -9.35 -7.02
C GLY A 126 0.04 -8.21 -7.87
N THR A 127 -1.27 -8.02 -7.83
CA THR A 127 -1.95 -6.97 -8.60
C THR A 127 -2.78 -6.11 -7.67
N LEU A 128 -2.62 -4.79 -7.80
CA LEU A 128 -3.54 -3.81 -7.23
C LEU A 128 -4.44 -3.30 -8.34
N ASN A 129 -5.75 -3.43 -8.15
CA ASN A 129 -6.72 -3.03 -9.15
C ASN A 129 -7.79 -2.10 -8.57
N ALA A 130 -7.66 -0.81 -8.86
CA ALA A 130 -8.63 0.23 -8.53
C ALA A 130 -9.40 0.74 -9.77
N SER A 131 -9.37 0.01 -10.90
CA SER A 131 -10.03 0.44 -12.15
C SER A 131 -11.55 0.59 -12.07
N LYS A 132 -12.16 0.10 -10.99
CA LYS A 132 -13.61 0.17 -10.75
C LYS A 132 -14.03 1.30 -9.81
N GLY A 133 -13.09 2.13 -9.35
CA GLY A 133 -13.47 3.31 -8.57
C GLY A 133 -14.08 4.40 -9.45
N SER A 134 -15.12 5.06 -8.95
CA SER A 134 -15.80 6.16 -9.62
C SER A 134 -15.29 7.54 -9.19
N ASP A 135 -14.39 7.58 -8.21
CA ASP A 135 -13.82 8.83 -7.71
C ASP A 135 -12.88 9.41 -8.78
N PRO A 136 -13.05 10.68 -9.17
CA PRO A 136 -12.23 11.32 -10.20
C PRO A 136 -10.79 11.57 -9.75
N ASP A 137 -10.55 11.62 -8.43
CA ASP A 137 -9.24 11.89 -7.87
C ASP A 137 -8.52 10.57 -7.64
N TYR A 138 -9.07 9.67 -6.78
CA TYR A 138 -8.46 8.35 -6.52
C TYR A 138 -9.49 7.27 -6.18
N ALA A 139 -9.37 6.10 -6.80
CA ALA A 139 -10.24 4.95 -6.60
C ALA A 139 -9.86 4.08 -5.39
N ALA A 140 -8.61 4.18 -4.92
CA ALA A 140 -8.07 3.45 -3.80
C ALA A 140 -6.98 4.26 -3.08
N ARG A 141 -6.83 4.02 -1.77
CA ARG A 141 -5.75 4.61 -0.97
C ARG A 141 -5.10 3.59 -0.07
N PHE A 142 -3.77 3.57 -0.08
CA PHE A 142 -2.94 2.85 0.89
C PHE A 142 -2.33 3.85 1.86
N VAL A 143 -2.38 3.55 3.16
CA VAL A 143 -1.91 4.46 4.22
C VAL A 143 -1.18 3.68 5.31
N CYS A 144 -0.02 4.15 5.76
CA CYS A 144 0.57 3.67 7.01
C CYS A 144 -0.20 4.29 8.20
N SER A 145 -0.70 3.46 9.12
CA SER A 145 -1.48 3.91 10.28
C SER A 145 -0.55 4.27 11.44
N GLY A 146 -0.16 5.55 11.48
CA GLY A 146 0.80 6.09 12.45
C GLY A 146 2.20 5.97 11.87
N LEU A 147 2.84 7.10 11.57
CA LEU A 147 4.23 7.13 11.13
C LEU A 147 5.16 7.21 12.36
N ASP A 148 4.68 6.75 13.52
CA ASP A 148 5.27 7.03 14.83
C ASP A 148 6.61 6.29 15.06
N ASP A 149 7.01 5.37 14.18
CA ASP A 149 8.27 4.63 14.31
C ASP A 149 9.06 4.34 13.01
N GLY A 150 8.56 4.71 11.81
CA GLY A 150 9.30 4.55 10.54
C GLY A 150 9.59 3.10 10.10
N ASP A 151 8.95 2.12 10.73
CA ASP A 151 9.20 0.69 10.49
C ASP A 151 8.12 0.03 9.60
N ASP A 152 7.05 0.74 9.24
CA ASP A 152 5.90 0.17 8.52
C ASP A 152 6.02 0.38 7.01
N ARG A 153 6.31 -0.69 6.26
CA ARG A 153 6.60 -0.57 4.82
C ARG A 153 5.70 -1.42 3.94
N MET A 154 5.33 -0.85 2.80
CA MET A 154 4.95 -1.63 1.63
C MET A 154 6.21 -2.15 0.95
N ILE A 155 6.35 -3.46 0.81
CA ILE A 155 7.51 -4.08 0.16
C ILE A 155 7.06 -4.68 -1.16
N VAL A 156 7.64 -4.26 -2.27
CA VAL A 156 7.45 -4.90 -3.58
C VAL A 156 8.67 -5.78 -3.85
N ASP A 157 8.55 -7.07 -3.56
CA ASP A 157 9.68 -8.02 -3.58
C ASP A 157 10.03 -8.48 -5.00
N SER A 158 9.03 -8.79 -5.83
CA SER A 158 9.24 -9.35 -7.18
C SER A 158 8.50 -8.57 -8.26
N GLY A 159 7.18 -8.43 -8.15
CA GLY A 159 6.39 -7.70 -9.13
C GLY A 159 5.06 -7.22 -8.55
N LEU A 160 4.71 -5.99 -8.89
CA LEU A 160 3.44 -5.38 -8.59
C LEU A 160 2.90 -4.68 -9.83
N LEU A 161 1.75 -5.16 -10.32
CA LEU A 161 0.99 -4.47 -11.35
C LEU A 161 -0.07 -3.60 -10.70
N ALA A 162 -0.02 -2.29 -10.95
CA ALA A 162 -1.00 -1.35 -10.44
C ALA A 162 -1.93 -0.90 -11.57
N ARG A 163 -3.25 -0.91 -11.32
CA ARG A 163 -4.29 -0.52 -12.28
C ARG A 163 -5.32 0.42 -11.67
N GLY A 164 -5.87 1.32 -12.47
CA GLY A 164 -6.79 2.38 -12.04
C GLY A 164 -6.07 3.53 -11.33
N SER A 165 -6.78 4.25 -10.46
CA SER A 165 -6.23 5.41 -9.74
C SER A 165 -5.93 5.05 -8.29
N ILE A 166 -4.65 4.98 -7.92
CA ILE A 166 -4.19 4.56 -6.59
C ILE A 166 -3.27 5.62 -5.99
N GLU A 167 -3.56 6.02 -4.75
CA GLU A 167 -2.68 6.86 -3.93
C GLU A 167 -1.97 6.01 -2.87
N LEU A 168 -0.64 6.08 -2.83
CA LEU A 168 0.23 5.38 -1.90
C LEU A 168 0.84 6.39 -0.91
N LEU A 169 0.30 6.38 0.30
CA LEU A 169 0.76 7.17 1.45
C LEU A 169 1.51 6.26 2.44
N VAL A 170 2.54 5.58 1.94
CA VAL A 170 3.28 4.52 2.65
C VAL A 170 4.77 4.65 2.34
N ASP A 171 5.62 4.24 3.29
CA ASP A 171 7.00 3.93 2.97
C ASP A 171 7.04 2.72 2.05
N LEU A 172 7.88 2.78 1.02
CA LEU A 172 7.95 1.77 -0.03
C LEU A 172 9.37 1.22 -0.12
N THR A 173 9.53 -0.08 0.08
CA THR A 173 10.76 -0.80 -0.31
C THR A 173 10.52 -1.49 -1.63
N LEU A 174 11.23 -1.08 -2.67
CA LEU A 174 11.10 -1.61 -4.00
C LEU A 174 12.31 -2.48 -4.34
N GLU A 175 12.15 -3.79 -4.29
CA GLU A 175 13.17 -4.77 -4.70
C GLU A 175 12.85 -5.38 -6.08
N GLY A 176 11.56 -5.46 -6.39
CA GLY A 176 11.01 -5.97 -7.64
C GLY A 176 10.63 -4.88 -8.63
N THR A 177 9.62 -5.14 -9.46
CA THR A 177 9.08 -4.16 -10.42
C THR A 177 7.71 -3.63 -10.00
N PHE A 178 7.58 -2.31 -9.89
CA PHE A 178 6.30 -1.61 -9.79
C PHE A 178 5.91 -1.11 -11.18
N ARG A 179 4.83 -1.62 -11.77
CA ARG A 179 4.45 -1.33 -13.16
C ARG A 179 3.13 -0.56 -13.28
N VAL A 180 3.14 0.46 -14.15
CA VAL A 180 1.97 1.22 -14.64
C VAL A 180 1.88 1.04 -16.16
N ASN A 181 0.78 0.49 -16.68
CA ASN A 181 0.75 0.03 -18.09
C ASN A 181 -0.57 0.16 -18.85
N ASP A 182 -1.56 0.88 -18.31
CA ASP A 182 -2.74 1.32 -19.03
C ASP A 182 -2.81 2.85 -19.04
N GLU A 183 -3.25 3.46 -20.15
CA GLU A 183 -3.36 4.91 -20.30
C GLU A 183 -4.26 5.59 -19.26
N ASN A 184 -5.18 4.82 -18.65
CA ASN A 184 -6.09 5.31 -17.61
C ASN A 184 -5.57 5.07 -16.19
N ASP A 185 -4.42 4.40 -16.04
CA ASP A 185 -3.82 4.17 -14.74
C ASP A 185 -3.18 5.47 -14.21
N VAL A 186 -3.42 5.78 -12.94
CA VAL A 186 -2.81 6.91 -12.24
C VAL A 186 -2.29 6.42 -10.90
N MET A 187 -0.97 6.47 -10.71
CA MET A 187 -0.32 6.12 -9.46
C MET A 187 0.27 7.36 -8.84
N VAL A 188 -0.09 7.63 -7.59
CA VAL A 188 0.47 8.75 -6.83
C VAL A 188 1.26 8.19 -5.67
N LEU A 189 2.54 8.54 -5.60
CA LEU A 189 3.43 8.24 -4.49
C LEU A 189 3.58 9.49 -3.65
N GLY A 190 3.24 9.38 -2.37
CA GLY A 190 3.29 10.49 -1.43
C GLY A 190 2.02 11.33 -1.39
N GLU A 191 2.07 12.40 -0.59
CA GLU A 191 0.88 13.06 -0.09
C GLU A 191 0.50 14.32 -0.89
N THR A 192 -0.76 14.38 -1.33
CA THR A 192 -1.30 15.49 -2.14
C THR A 192 -1.66 16.73 -1.35
N THR A 193 -1.98 16.59 -0.05
CA THR A 193 -2.70 17.64 0.68
C THR A 193 -2.30 17.83 2.12
N TYR A 194 -1.44 16.99 2.67
CA TYR A 194 -1.22 16.94 4.11
C TYR A 194 0.27 16.74 4.40
N PHE A 195 0.67 17.30 5.53
CA PHE A 195 2.01 17.17 6.08
C PHE A 195 1.85 16.24 7.26
N CYS A 196 2.28 15.00 7.14
CA CYS A 196 2.70 14.27 8.32
C CYS A 196 3.80 15.08 9.03
N GLU A 197 3.55 15.50 10.28
CA GLU A 197 4.60 16.06 11.15
C GLU A 197 5.76 15.04 11.37
N GLU A 198 5.51 13.78 11.01
CA GLU A 198 6.35 12.60 11.23
C GLU A 198 7.26 12.23 10.04
N GLY A 199 7.21 12.95 8.91
CA GLY A 199 8.16 12.78 7.79
C GLY A 199 7.53 12.28 6.50
N SER A 200 8.05 12.75 5.37
CA SER A 200 7.65 12.34 4.03
C SER A 200 7.85 10.84 3.82
N PRO A 201 6.96 10.15 3.06
CA PRO A 201 7.18 8.75 2.71
C PRO A 201 8.55 8.52 2.10
N GLU A 202 9.22 7.45 2.52
CA GLU A 202 10.52 7.04 2.01
C GLU A 202 10.37 5.99 0.91
N ILE A 203 11.17 6.09 -0.16
CA ILE A 203 11.32 4.99 -1.12
C ILE A 203 12.74 4.44 -1.08
N LEU A 204 12.85 3.13 -0.85
CA LEU A 204 14.08 2.38 -0.67
C LEU A 204 14.18 1.22 -1.66
N GLY A 205 15.35 0.58 -1.72
CA GLY A 205 15.60 -0.61 -2.53
C GLY A 205 16.18 -0.33 -3.92
N ASP A 206 16.53 -1.40 -4.63
CA ASP A 206 17.22 -1.37 -5.94
C ASP A 206 16.31 -1.77 -7.13
N GLY A 207 15.00 -1.89 -6.86
CA GLY A 207 14.01 -2.31 -7.84
C GLY A 207 13.66 -1.23 -8.86
N LEU A 208 12.57 -1.47 -9.58
CA LEU A 208 12.23 -0.76 -10.82
C LEU A 208 10.80 -0.22 -10.80
N PHE A 209 10.64 1.10 -10.99
CA PHE A 209 9.41 1.68 -11.49
C PHE A 209 9.39 1.60 -13.02
N ASP A 210 8.45 0.83 -13.57
CA ASP A 210 8.29 0.63 -15.01
C ASP A 210 7.01 1.30 -15.50
N VAL A 211 7.16 2.48 -16.12
CA VAL A 211 6.06 3.28 -16.67
C VAL A 211 5.99 3.06 -18.18
N VAL A 212 5.05 2.20 -18.58
CA VAL A 212 4.81 1.83 -19.98
C VAL A 212 3.67 2.66 -20.57
N ASP A 213 2.63 2.90 -19.78
CA ASP A 213 1.50 3.76 -20.12
C ASP A 213 0.92 4.38 -18.84
N GLY A 214 -0.04 5.29 -18.97
CA GLY A 214 -0.69 5.95 -17.83
C GLY A 214 0.16 7.03 -17.20
N ARG A 215 -0.07 7.29 -15.91
CA ARG A 215 0.62 8.33 -15.13
C ARG A 215 1.19 7.80 -13.82
N LEU A 216 2.49 8.03 -13.60
CA LEU A 216 3.13 7.94 -12.28
C LEU A 216 3.40 9.36 -11.77
N GLU A 217 2.99 9.68 -10.56
CA GLU A 217 3.15 10.99 -9.96
C GLU A 217 3.88 10.83 -8.63
N ILE A 218 5.00 11.53 -8.47
CA ILE A 218 5.84 11.47 -7.27
C ILE A 218 5.75 12.82 -6.58
N GLN A 219 5.21 12.84 -5.36
CA GLN A 219 4.92 14.05 -4.60
C GLN A 219 5.51 13.96 -3.20
N ALA A 220 6.34 14.93 -2.79
CA ALA A 220 6.89 15.02 -1.42
C ALA A 220 7.44 13.69 -0.85
N VAL A 221 8.10 12.90 -1.69
CA VAL A 221 8.76 11.65 -1.29
C VAL A 221 10.22 11.94 -0.93
N ASP A 222 10.72 11.35 0.15
CA ASP A 222 12.15 11.32 0.43
C ASP A 222 12.83 10.16 -0.30
N LEU A 223 13.81 10.51 -1.13
CA LEU A 223 14.64 9.58 -1.91
C LEU A 223 16.11 9.63 -1.47
N ASP A 224 16.42 10.24 -0.32
CA ASP A 224 17.79 10.56 0.11
C ASP A 224 18.54 9.40 0.78
N HIS A 225 18.04 8.16 0.72
CA HIS A 225 18.67 7.03 1.45
C HIS A 225 19.92 6.44 0.76
N ASN A 226 20.80 5.82 1.56
CA ASN A 226 22.04 5.18 1.08
C ASN A 226 21.86 3.70 0.71
N ASP A 227 20.69 3.12 1.00
CA ASP A 227 20.45 1.67 1.01
C ASP A 227 19.80 1.16 -0.29
N GLY A 228 20.33 1.64 -1.42
CA GLY A 228 19.83 1.32 -2.75
C GLY A 228 19.33 2.55 -3.49
N VAL A 229 19.22 2.43 -4.80
CA VAL A 229 18.79 3.53 -5.69
C VAL A 229 17.72 2.96 -6.62
N PRO A 230 16.43 3.21 -6.36
CA PRO A 230 15.39 2.72 -7.25
C PRO A 230 15.62 3.27 -8.66
N LYS A 231 15.34 2.43 -9.64
CA LYS A 231 15.40 2.78 -11.06
C LYS A 231 14.02 3.23 -11.52
N LEU A 232 13.96 4.30 -12.30
CA LEU A 232 12.79 4.69 -13.08
C LEU A 232 13.06 4.37 -14.56
N ASP A 233 12.32 3.42 -15.13
CA ASP A 233 12.32 3.12 -16.56
C ASP A 233 11.03 3.63 -17.20
N MET A 234 11.17 4.41 -18.27
CA MET A 234 10.07 5.04 -18.97
C MET A 234 10.13 4.67 -20.44
N SER A 235 9.22 3.80 -20.87
CA SER A 235 9.05 3.43 -22.27
C SER A 235 7.83 4.08 -22.91
N GLY A 236 6.90 4.61 -22.11
CA GLY A 236 5.73 5.36 -22.53
C GLY A 236 5.12 6.15 -21.36
N GLY A 237 3.83 6.44 -21.41
CA GLY A 237 3.10 7.15 -20.36
C GLY A 237 3.66 8.54 -20.00
N THR A 238 3.31 8.99 -18.80
CA THR A 238 3.82 10.22 -18.18
C THR A 238 4.30 9.94 -16.77
N THR A 239 5.50 10.36 -16.42
CA THR A 239 5.92 10.48 -15.03
C THR A 239 5.97 11.95 -14.68
N GLN A 240 5.30 12.35 -13.60
CA GLN A 240 5.30 13.71 -13.09
C GLN A 240 6.00 13.76 -11.73
N VAL A 241 6.96 14.66 -11.59
CA VAL A 241 7.60 14.97 -10.30
C VAL A 241 7.09 16.34 -9.88
N VAL A 242 6.31 16.36 -8.80
CA VAL A 242 5.69 17.58 -8.27
C VAL A 242 6.34 17.92 -6.95
N ASP A 243 6.84 19.16 -6.83
CA ASP A 243 7.11 19.74 -5.52
C ASP A 243 5.83 20.41 -5.02
N ILE A 244 5.41 20.07 -3.81
CA ILE A 244 4.27 20.70 -3.14
C ILE A 244 4.71 21.92 -2.33
N GLY A 245 5.59 22.76 -2.88
CA GLY A 245 5.72 24.22 -2.70
C GLY A 245 5.64 24.88 -1.31
N PHE A 246 5.62 24.16 -0.18
CA PHE A 246 5.25 24.75 1.12
C PHE A 246 6.36 24.73 2.18
N VAL A 247 7.50 24.09 1.91
CA VAL A 247 8.67 24.12 2.81
C VAL A 247 9.83 24.84 2.15
N VAL A 248 9.99 26.11 2.53
CA VAL A 248 11.12 26.95 2.14
C VAL A 248 12.45 26.20 2.42
N ASN A 249 13.18 25.82 1.35
CA ASN A 249 14.51 25.15 1.31
C ASN A 249 14.59 23.62 1.14
N ARG A 250 13.53 22.85 0.85
CA ARG A 250 13.73 21.46 0.40
C ARG A 250 13.79 21.42 -1.12
N ARG A 251 14.99 21.23 -1.68
CA ARG A 251 15.14 20.79 -3.07
C ARG A 251 14.66 19.34 -3.13
N VAL A 252 13.88 18.99 -4.15
CA VAL A 252 13.56 17.60 -4.44
C VAL A 252 14.82 16.92 -4.97
N ASN A 253 15.60 16.33 -4.06
CA ASN A 253 16.80 15.56 -4.40
C ASN A 253 16.38 14.15 -4.80
N ILE A 254 16.08 13.95 -6.08
CA ILE A 254 15.76 12.62 -6.60
C ILE A 254 17.06 11.85 -6.84
N LYS A 255 17.44 10.97 -5.90
CA LYS A 255 18.51 9.99 -6.14
C LYS A 255 17.96 8.76 -6.86
N MET A 256 17.51 8.91 -8.10
CA MET A 256 17.10 7.77 -8.94
C MET A 256 17.96 7.66 -10.19
N ARG A 257 18.19 6.42 -10.65
CA ARG A 257 18.64 6.17 -12.02
C ARG A 257 17.43 6.30 -12.94
N ILE A 258 17.51 7.16 -13.94
CA ILE A 258 16.42 7.36 -14.90
C ILE A 258 16.86 6.81 -16.26
N GLU A 259 16.07 5.89 -16.82
CA GLU A 259 16.24 5.36 -18.16
C GLU A 259 14.98 5.68 -18.98
N MET A 260 15.12 6.52 -20.00
CA MET A 260 13.98 6.95 -20.83
C MET A 260 14.18 6.52 -22.29
N SER A 261 13.28 5.67 -22.77
CA SER A 261 13.17 5.25 -24.18
C SER A 261 11.93 5.79 -24.88
N GLY A 262 10.95 6.30 -24.12
CA GLY A 262 9.72 6.93 -24.61
C GLY A 262 9.04 7.77 -23.52
N GLY A 263 7.76 8.10 -23.71
CA GLY A 263 6.94 8.80 -22.71
C GLY A 263 7.27 10.28 -22.50
N THR A 264 6.74 10.84 -21.40
CA THR A 264 7.02 12.20 -20.92
C THR A 264 7.45 12.18 -19.45
N LEU A 265 8.63 12.74 -19.14
CA LEU A 265 8.99 13.12 -17.77
C LEU A 265 8.67 14.61 -17.60
N ASP A 266 7.72 14.91 -16.72
CA ASP A 266 7.30 16.27 -16.40
C ASP A 266 7.80 16.64 -15.01
N VAL A 267 8.51 17.75 -14.91
CA VAL A 267 9.18 18.19 -13.70
C VAL A 267 8.69 19.58 -13.36
N ASP A 268 7.91 19.68 -12.29
CA ASP A 268 7.31 20.94 -11.88
C ASP A 268 8.35 21.87 -11.23
N ASP A 269 9.25 21.39 -10.37
CA ASP A 269 10.19 22.25 -9.62
C ASP A 269 11.68 21.86 -9.75
N ASP A 270 12.56 22.49 -8.97
CA ASP A 270 14.01 22.28 -8.86
C ASP A 270 14.34 20.78 -8.68
N PHE A 271 14.51 20.11 -9.81
CA PHE A 271 14.94 18.72 -9.89
C PHE A 271 16.45 18.63 -10.01
N SER A 272 17.04 17.78 -9.17
CA SER A 272 18.39 17.28 -9.39
C SER A 272 18.41 15.77 -9.27
N SER A 273 18.78 15.10 -10.37
CA SER A 273 19.26 13.73 -10.30
C SER A 273 20.75 13.76 -9.99
N THR A 274 21.15 13.11 -8.90
CA THR A 274 22.56 12.96 -8.52
C THR A 274 23.18 11.67 -9.07
N ARG A 275 22.43 10.93 -9.90
CA ARG A 275 22.81 9.64 -10.48
C ARG A 275 22.76 9.69 -12.01
N SER A 276 23.01 8.56 -12.67
CA SER A 276 23.02 8.47 -14.13
C SER A 276 21.61 8.62 -14.70
N MET A 277 21.47 9.50 -15.69
CA MET A 277 20.30 9.56 -16.57
C MET A 277 20.70 9.06 -17.97
N THR A 278 20.02 8.04 -18.47
CA THR A 278 20.17 7.57 -19.85
C THR A 278 18.91 7.93 -20.62
N TRP A 279 19.07 8.65 -21.73
CA TRP A 279 17.96 9.11 -22.56
C TRP A 279 18.16 8.70 -24.03
N CYS A 280 17.27 7.86 -24.55
CA CYS A 280 17.27 7.41 -25.94
C CYS A 280 15.95 7.69 -26.69
N GLY A 281 14.92 8.22 -26.02
CA GLY A 281 13.66 8.66 -26.62
C GLY A 281 12.68 9.30 -25.61
N GLY A 282 11.59 9.91 -26.09
CA GLY A 282 10.58 10.57 -25.24
C GLY A 282 10.76 12.10 -25.12
N THR A 283 10.08 12.71 -24.14
CA THR A 283 10.11 14.16 -23.86
C THR A 283 10.43 14.40 -22.39
N ILE A 284 11.30 15.38 -22.09
CA ILE A 284 11.47 15.94 -20.74
C ILE A 284 10.90 17.35 -20.76
N ARG A 285 9.99 17.64 -19.84
CA ARG A 285 9.42 18.98 -19.60
C ARG A 285 9.87 19.46 -18.23
N VAL A 286 10.19 20.74 -18.17
CA VAL A 286 10.61 21.39 -16.94
C VAL A 286 9.89 22.72 -16.89
N GLU A 287 9.03 22.89 -15.90
CA GLU A 287 8.23 24.11 -15.77
C GLU A 287 9.01 25.25 -15.09
N HIS A 288 9.91 24.91 -14.16
CA HIS A 288 10.75 25.86 -13.43
C HIS A 288 12.27 25.64 -13.67
N GLY A 289 13.14 26.19 -12.82
CA GLY A 289 14.56 25.89 -12.91
C GLY A 289 14.80 24.40 -12.66
N ALA A 290 15.67 23.75 -13.41
CA ALA A 290 16.14 22.41 -13.07
C ALA A 290 17.63 22.28 -13.36
N THR A 291 18.30 21.46 -12.56
CA THR A 291 19.72 21.14 -12.75
C THR A 291 19.87 19.65 -13.00
N PHE A 292 20.10 19.28 -14.25
CA PHE A 292 20.44 17.91 -14.60
C PHE A 292 21.95 17.72 -14.51
N GLU A 293 22.40 16.84 -13.62
CA GLU A 293 23.78 16.36 -13.62
C GLU A 293 23.85 15.10 -14.49
N VAL A 294 24.26 15.27 -15.75
CA VAL A 294 24.44 14.16 -16.69
C VAL A 294 25.88 13.67 -16.58
N ASN A 295 26.07 12.46 -16.05
CA ASN A 295 27.35 11.76 -16.02
C ASN A 295 27.62 10.97 -17.30
#